data_AF-A0A933RCF8-F1
#
_entry.id   AF-A0A933RCF8-F1
#
_cell.length_a   1.000
_cell.length_b   1.000
_cell.length_c   1.000
_cell.angle_alpha   90.00
_cell.angle_beta   90.00
_cell.angle_gamma   90.00
#
_symmetry.space_group_name_H-M   'P 1'
#
loop_
_entity.id
_entity.type
_entity.pdbx_description
1 polymer ?
#
loop_
_entity_poly.entity_id
_entity_poly.type
_entity_poly.pdbx_seq_one_letter_code
_entity_poly.pdbx_strand_id
1 'polypeptide(L)'
;TAHMEAEESIVYPPVAKSVGEADAEEADVEHGLAREGLAKLQQMVEMPGFGAAVEMLKGGIGHHVEEEENELLPELKDAIERSEWLAIGDALVEAKKAAGLPVPQPPRRRSTKRTASKGKAKASSKK
;
A
#
# COMPACT_ATOMS: atom_id res chain seq x y z
N THR A 1 -2.69 -2.60 -14.32
CA THR A 1 -3.29 -1.26 -14.02
C THR A 1 -2.18 -0.39 -13.47
N ALA A 2 -2.34 0.93 -13.36
CA ALA A 2 -1.28 1.78 -12.79
C ALA A 2 -0.93 1.49 -11.31
N HIS A 3 -1.80 0.80 -10.57
CA HIS A 3 -1.49 0.25 -9.24
C HIS A 3 -0.52 -0.93 -9.38
N MET A 4 -0.95 -1.95 -10.13
CA MET A 4 -0.15 -3.16 -10.39
C MET A 4 1.24 -2.83 -10.96
N GLU A 5 1.31 -1.90 -11.92
CA GLU A 5 2.58 -1.47 -12.53
C GLU A 5 3.53 -0.83 -11.50
N ALA A 6 2.99 -0.14 -10.49
CA ALA A 6 3.77 0.45 -9.42
C ALA A 6 4.28 -0.62 -8.43
N GLU A 7 3.43 -1.59 -8.06
CA GLU A 7 3.88 -2.76 -7.28
C GLU A 7 4.99 -3.54 -8.00
N GLU A 8 4.74 -3.92 -9.25
CA GLU A 8 5.65 -4.73 -10.09
C GLU A 8 7.03 -4.09 -10.24
N SER A 9 7.08 -2.76 -10.36
CA SER A 9 8.33 -2.03 -10.59
C SER A 9 9.04 -1.59 -9.32
N ILE A 10 8.33 -1.44 -8.19
CA ILE A 10 8.87 -0.79 -6.97
C ILE A 10 8.86 -1.75 -5.77
N VAL A 11 7.82 -2.57 -5.62
CA VAL A 11 7.56 -3.38 -4.41
C VAL A 11 8.05 -4.81 -4.58
N TYR A 12 7.75 -5.46 -5.70
CA TYR A 12 8.11 -6.88 -5.87
C TYR A 12 9.61 -7.14 -5.98
N PRO A 13 10.45 -6.27 -6.56
CA PRO A 13 11.90 -6.47 -6.55
C PRO A 13 12.50 -6.55 -5.12
N PRO A 14 12.18 -5.64 -4.17
CA PRO A 14 12.65 -5.80 -2.79
C PRO A 14 11.98 -6.96 -2.04
N VAL A 15 10.73 -7.34 -2.35
CA VAL A 15 10.10 -8.59 -1.85
C VAL A 15 10.91 -9.81 -2.27
N ALA A 16 11.19 -9.98 -3.57
CA ALA A 16 11.95 -11.11 -4.09
C ALA A 16 13.32 -11.25 -3.42
N LYS A 17 13.95 -10.11 -3.10
CA LYS A 17 15.26 -10.06 -2.46
C LYS A 17 15.24 -10.33 -0.95
N SER A 18 14.20 -9.87 -0.24
CA SER A 18 14.22 -9.75 1.23
C SER A 18 13.21 -10.64 1.95
N VAL A 19 12.14 -11.03 1.27
CA VAL A 19 11.08 -11.92 1.76
C VAL A 19 11.22 -13.27 1.06
N GLY A 20 11.04 -13.30 -0.26
CA GLY A 20 11.16 -14.51 -1.06
C GLY A 20 10.79 -14.30 -2.53
N GLU A 21 11.50 -14.99 -3.43
CA GLU A 21 11.23 -14.95 -4.87
C GLU A 21 9.85 -15.54 -5.20
N ALA A 22 9.44 -16.58 -4.46
CA ALA A 22 8.13 -17.21 -4.63
C ALA A 22 6.97 -16.25 -4.30
N ASP A 23 7.10 -15.45 -3.23
CA ASP A 23 6.05 -14.50 -2.83
C ASP A 23 5.89 -13.37 -3.86
N ALA A 24 7.00 -12.90 -4.44
CA ALA A 24 6.95 -11.94 -5.54
C ALA A 24 6.34 -12.55 -6.82
N GLU A 25 6.70 -13.79 -7.16
CA GLU A 25 6.15 -14.51 -8.32
C GLU A 25 4.65 -14.76 -8.18
N GLU A 26 4.18 -15.14 -6.98
CA GLU A 26 2.76 -15.34 -6.69
C GLU A 26 1.97 -14.06 -6.93
N ALA A 27 2.41 -12.93 -6.36
CA ALA A 27 1.75 -11.64 -6.56
C ALA A 27 1.72 -11.22 -8.05
N ASP A 28 2.80 -11.44 -8.80
CA ASP A 28 2.87 -11.20 -10.25
C ASP A 28 1.87 -12.07 -11.03
N VAL A 29 1.75 -13.35 -10.67
CA VAL A 29 0.80 -14.29 -11.28
C VAL A 29 -0.64 -13.85 -11.02
N GLU A 30 -0.98 -13.45 -9.79
CA GLU A 30 -2.30 -12.96 -9.45
C GLU A 30 -2.67 -11.67 -10.20
N HIS A 31 -1.72 -10.75 -10.36
CA HIS A 31 -1.88 -9.59 -11.24
C HIS A 31 -2.16 -9.99 -12.69
N GLY A 32 -1.45 -11.00 -13.21
CA GLY A 32 -1.70 -11.58 -14.53
C GLY A 32 -3.14 -12.09 -14.65
N LEU A 33 -3.58 -12.92 -13.70
CA LEU A 33 -4.93 -13.47 -13.65
C LEU A 33 -6.01 -12.38 -13.55
N ALA A 34 -5.77 -11.33 -12.78
CA ALA A 34 -6.69 -10.19 -12.68
C ALA A 34 -6.81 -9.42 -14.00
N ARG A 35 -5.70 -9.19 -14.72
CA ARG A 35 -5.71 -8.57 -16.05
C ARG A 35 -6.46 -9.43 -17.06
N GLU A 36 -6.19 -10.74 -17.09
CA GLU A 36 -6.88 -11.69 -17.97
C GLU A 36 -8.38 -11.75 -17.68
N GLY A 37 -8.76 -11.83 -16.40
CA GLY A 37 -10.14 -11.83 -15.96
C GLY A 37 -10.88 -10.55 -16.37
N LEU A 38 -10.24 -9.39 -16.25
CA LEU A 38 -10.80 -8.12 -16.69
C LEU A 38 -11.00 -8.07 -18.21
N ALA A 39 -10.00 -8.50 -18.99
CA ALA A 39 -10.10 -8.55 -20.44
C ALA A 39 -11.24 -9.48 -20.90
N LYS A 40 -11.41 -10.62 -20.22
CA LYS A 40 -12.50 -11.55 -20.47
C LYS A 40 -13.86 -10.94 -20.13
N LEU A 41 -13.98 -10.27 -18.99
CA LEU A 41 -15.23 -9.61 -18.59
C LEU A 41 -15.71 -8.57 -19.60
N GLN A 42 -14.80 -7.80 -20.19
CA GLN A 42 -15.14 -6.82 -21.22
C GLN A 42 -15.83 -7.45 -22.45
N GLN A 43 -15.54 -8.72 -22.74
CA GLN A 43 -16.17 -9.47 -23.83
C GLN A 43 -17.49 -10.15 -23.40
N MET A 44 -17.78 -10.21 -22.10
CA MET A 44 -18.92 -10.95 -21.54
C MET A 44 -20.12 -10.08 -21.18
N VAL A 45 -20.06 -8.75 -21.34
CA VAL A 45 -21.06 -7.79 -20.79
C VAL A 45 -22.52 -8.16 -21.11
N GLU A 46 -22.80 -8.66 -22.32
CA GLU A 46 -24.15 -9.06 -22.75
C GLU A 46 -24.41 -10.57 -22.69
N MET A 47 -23.43 -11.35 -22.19
CA MET A 47 -23.51 -12.81 -22.17
C MET A 47 -24.08 -13.32 -20.84
N PRO A 48 -24.89 -14.41 -20.87
CA PRO A 48 -25.22 -15.15 -19.66
C PRO A 48 -23.94 -15.56 -18.91
N GLY A 49 -23.91 -15.35 -17.59
CA GLY A 49 -22.75 -15.65 -16.76
C GLY A 49 -21.78 -14.48 -16.50
N PHE A 50 -22.03 -13.29 -17.06
CA PHE A 50 -21.26 -12.07 -16.74
C PHE A 50 -21.14 -11.84 -15.23
N GLY A 51 -22.27 -11.89 -14.50
CA GLY A 51 -22.27 -11.66 -13.05
C GLY A 51 -21.41 -12.67 -12.27
N ALA A 52 -21.41 -13.94 -12.68
CA ALA A 52 -20.56 -14.96 -12.05
C ALA A 52 -19.08 -14.69 -12.30
N ALA A 53 -18.72 -14.29 -13.52
CA ALA A 53 -17.35 -13.91 -13.85
C ALA A 53 -16.90 -12.64 -13.09
N VAL A 54 -17.80 -11.69 -12.84
CA VAL A 54 -17.52 -10.49 -12.03
C VAL A 54 -17.18 -10.89 -10.60
N GLU A 55 -18.00 -11.74 -9.97
CA GLU A 55 -17.71 -12.20 -8.61
C GLU A 55 -16.42 -13.03 -8.53
N MET A 56 -16.09 -13.84 -9.53
CA MET A 56 -14.80 -14.53 -9.57
C MET A 56 -13.61 -13.56 -9.63
N LEU A 57 -13.65 -12.57 -10.53
CA LEU A 57 -12.58 -11.58 -10.63
C LEU A 57 -12.45 -10.77 -9.34
N LYS A 58 -13.57 -10.33 -8.76
CA LYS A 58 -13.59 -9.62 -7.49
C LYS A 58 -13.03 -10.47 -6.36
N GLY A 59 -13.32 -11.77 -6.33
CA GLY A 59 -12.74 -12.70 -5.36
C GLY A 59 -11.22 -12.79 -5.47
N GLY A 60 -10.69 -12.96 -6.70
CA GLY A 60 -9.25 -13.01 -6.92
C GLY A 60 -8.54 -11.69 -6.54
N ILE A 61 -9.09 -10.54 -6.95
CA ILE A 61 -8.55 -9.23 -6.54
C ILE A 61 -8.61 -9.06 -5.02
N GLY A 62 -9.71 -9.48 -4.39
CA GLY A 62 -9.87 -9.38 -2.93
C GLY A 62 -8.86 -10.21 -2.17
N HIS A 63 -8.64 -11.45 -2.60
CA HIS A 63 -7.64 -12.34 -2.02
C HIS A 63 -6.23 -11.75 -2.11
N HIS A 64 -5.83 -11.33 -3.32
CA HIS A 64 -4.56 -10.68 -3.57
C HIS A 64 -4.31 -9.47 -2.66
N VAL A 65 -5.29 -8.55 -2.56
CA VAL A 65 -5.18 -7.37 -1.69
C VAL A 65 -5.08 -7.77 -0.22
N GLU A 66 -5.82 -8.78 0.23
CA GLU A 66 -5.76 -9.27 1.60
C GLU A 66 -4.38 -9.84 1.95
N GLU A 67 -3.76 -10.62 1.06
CA GLU A 67 -2.43 -11.18 1.26
C GLU A 67 -1.35 -10.08 1.27
N GLU A 68 -1.41 -9.14 0.33
CA GLU A 68 -0.45 -8.02 0.31
C GLU A 68 -0.52 -7.18 1.58
N GLU A 69 -1.73 -6.75 1.99
CA GLU A 69 -1.88 -5.84 3.13
C GLU A 69 -1.56 -6.48 4.47
N ASN A 70 -1.86 -7.77 4.64
CA ASN A 70 -1.77 -8.45 5.93
C ASN A 70 -0.54 -9.33 6.10
N GLU A 71 0.10 -9.74 5.00
CA GLU A 71 1.22 -10.69 5.02
C GLU A 71 2.45 -10.08 4.33
N LEU A 72 2.40 -9.88 3.02
CA LEU A 72 3.57 -9.52 2.21
C LEU A 72 4.21 -8.17 2.61
N LEU A 73 3.40 -7.12 2.71
CA LEU A 73 3.88 -5.77 3.03
C LEU A 73 4.36 -5.64 4.48
N PRO A 74 3.67 -6.19 5.49
CA PRO A 74 4.20 -6.30 6.85
C PRO A 74 5.55 -7.04 6.93
N GLU A 75 5.68 -8.17 6.23
CA GLU A 75 6.91 -8.96 6.21
C GLU A 75 8.06 -8.19 5.56
N LEU A 76 7.82 -7.58 4.39
CA LEU A 76 8.81 -6.73 3.74
C LEU A 76 9.27 -5.60 4.66
N LYS A 77 8.34 -4.92 5.32
CA LYS A 77 8.64 -3.81 6.23
C LYS A 77 9.54 -4.22 7.38
N ASP A 78 9.39 -5.45 7.86
CA ASP A 78 10.17 -5.98 8.98
C ASP A 78 11.51 -6.60 8.51
N ALA A 79 11.61 -6.99 7.23
CA ALA A 79 12.81 -7.54 6.61
C ALA A 79 13.84 -6.48 6.14
N ILE A 80 13.41 -5.23 5.90
CA ILE A 80 14.28 -4.17 5.37
C ILE A 80 14.51 -3.02 6.34
N GLU A 81 15.54 -2.22 6.07
CA GLU A 81 15.85 -1.04 6.87
C GLU A 81 14.75 0.01 6.77
N ARG A 82 14.53 0.74 7.88
CA ARG A 82 13.48 1.76 7.98
C ARG A 82 13.58 2.83 6.87
N SER A 83 14.80 3.20 6.47
CA SER A 83 15.03 4.16 5.39
C SER A 83 14.65 3.61 4.02
N GLU A 84 14.85 2.32 3.77
CA GLU A 84 14.48 1.66 2.52
C GLU A 84 12.95 1.56 2.42
N TRP A 85 12.28 1.17 3.50
CA TRP A 85 10.81 1.17 3.59
C TRP A 85 10.20 2.55 3.29
N LEU A 86 10.79 3.63 3.83
CA LEU A 86 10.33 4.99 3.55
C LEU A 86 10.56 5.37 2.08
N ALA A 87 11.69 4.98 1.49
CA ALA A 87 11.99 5.25 0.08
C ALA A 87 11.02 4.54 -0.88
N ILE A 88 10.62 3.29 -0.57
CA ILE A 88 9.57 2.57 -1.29
C ILE A 88 8.25 3.34 -1.23
N GLY A 89 7.86 3.78 -0.03
CA GLY A 89 6.64 4.58 0.15
C GLY A 89 6.64 5.89 -0.64
N ASP A 90 7.76 6.61 -0.64
CA ASP A 90 7.92 7.85 -1.42
C ASP A 90 7.84 7.57 -2.93
N ALA A 91 8.48 6.48 -3.40
CA ALA A 91 8.42 6.08 -4.81
C ALA A 91 7.00 5.70 -5.26
N LEU A 92 6.25 4.96 -4.44
CA LEU A 92 4.84 4.63 -4.70
C LEU A 92 3.97 5.90 -4.78
N VAL A 93 4.19 6.86 -3.89
CA VAL A 93 3.47 8.14 -3.92
C VAL A 93 3.72 8.88 -5.23
N GLU A 94 4.98 8.97 -5.68
CA GLU A 94 5.31 9.65 -6.93
C GLU A 94 4.78 8.90 -8.16
N ALA A 95 4.87 7.57 -8.19
CA ALA A 95 4.28 6.75 -9.26
C ALA A 95 2.75 6.95 -9.35
N LYS A 96 2.05 6.94 -8.21
CA LYS A 96 0.59 7.19 -8.17
C LYS A 96 0.24 8.60 -8.64
N LYS A 97 1.01 9.64 -8.24
CA LYS A 97 0.82 11.00 -8.75
C LYS A 97 1.00 11.07 -10.27
N ALA A 98 2.07 10.48 -10.79
CA ALA A 98 2.37 10.48 -12.22
C ALA A 98 1.27 9.79 -13.04
N ALA A 99 0.67 8.74 -12.48
CA ALA A 99 -0.48 8.04 -13.08
C ALA A 99 -1.84 8.70 -12.84
N GLY A 100 -1.90 9.84 -12.11
CA GLY A 100 -3.16 10.51 -11.77
C GLY A 100 -4.03 9.73 -10.78
N LEU A 101 -3.46 8.78 -10.04
CA LEU A 101 -4.15 7.98 -9.05
C LEU A 101 -4.28 8.71 -7.70
N PRO A 102 -5.28 8.36 -6.87
CA PRO A 102 -5.38 8.87 -5.52
C PRO A 102 -4.14 8.53 -4.69
N VAL A 103 -3.62 9.54 -3.99
CA VAL A 103 -2.47 9.40 -3.09
C VAL A 103 -2.94 9.50 -1.65
N PRO A 104 -2.65 8.51 -0.79
CA PRO A 104 -2.94 8.61 0.63
C PRO A 104 -2.24 9.82 1.25
N GLN A 105 -3.02 10.70 1.87
CA GLN A 105 -2.47 11.82 2.64
C GLN A 105 -2.16 11.31 4.05
N PRO A 106 -0.95 11.51 4.60
CA PRO A 106 -0.68 11.15 5.97
C PRO A 106 -1.65 11.91 6.89
N PRO A 107 -2.13 11.26 7.98
CA PRO A 107 -3.05 11.92 8.89
C PRO A 107 -2.42 13.22 9.41
N ARG A 108 -3.16 14.33 9.30
CA ARG A 108 -2.69 15.64 9.78
C ARG A 108 -2.36 15.53 11.26
N ARG A 109 -1.06 15.59 11.60
CA ARG A 109 -0.61 15.65 12.99
C ARG A 109 -1.25 16.86 13.68
N ARG A 110 -2.08 16.64 14.68
CA ARG A 110 -2.55 17.71 15.58
C ARG A 110 -1.33 18.30 16.29
N SER A 111 -1.04 19.58 16.05
CA SER A 111 -0.04 20.33 16.81
C SER A 111 -0.49 20.38 18.27
N THR A 112 0.17 19.63 19.14
CA THR A 112 0.09 19.86 20.59
C THR A 112 0.90 21.11 20.89
N LYS A 113 0.23 22.26 20.88
CA LYS A 113 0.81 23.53 21.32
C LYS A 113 1.17 23.39 22.80
N ARG A 114 2.44 23.08 23.08
CA ARG A 114 3.05 23.14 24.43
C ARG A 114 2.84 24.57 24.95
N THR A 115 1.91 24.75 25.88
CA THR A 115 1.82 25.98 26.67
C THR A 115 3.09 26.06 27.52
N ALA A 116 3.99 26.97 27.18
CA ALA A 116 5.13 27.31 28.02
C ALA A 116 4.60 27.91 29.33
N SER A 117 4.62 27.15 30.43
CA SER A 117 4.46 27.73 31.76
C SER A 117 5.75 28.49 32.08
N LYS A 118 5.67 29.82 32.03
CA LYS A 118 6.70 30.71 32.59
C LYS A 118 6.82 30.39 34.08
N GLY A 119 8.01 29.95 34.49
CA GLY A 119 8.36 29.80 35.89
C GLY A 119 8.16 31.12 36.65
N LYS A 120 7.54 31.05 37.83
CA LYS A 120 7.62 32.09 38.85
C LYS A 120 8.61 31.64 39.91
N ALA A 121 9.70 32.39 40.00
CA ALA A 121 10.73 32.26 41.02
C ALA A 121 10.17 32.53 42.43
N LYS A 122 10.76 31.85 43.42
CA LYS A 122 10.58 32.09 44.86
C LYS A 122 10.87 33.55 45.22
N ALA A 123 10.09 34.09 46.18
CA ALA A 123 10.58 35.08 47.12
C ALA A 123 9.93 34.82 48.50
N SER A 124 10.78 34.51 49.47
CA SER A 124 10.49 34.43 50.90
C SER A 124 10.55 35.84 51.52
N SER A 125 9.63 36.17 52.44
CA SER A 125 9.85 37.07 53.61
C SER A 125 8.54 37.09 54.42
N LYS A 126 8.43 36.47 55.61
CA LYS A 126 8.84 36.94 56.94
C LYS A 126 8.19 38.28 57.36
N LYS A 127 7.02 38.24 57.99
CA LYS A 127 6.78 38.61 59.40
C LYS A 127 5.35 38.31 59.81
#